data_AF-A0A6C0LHX9-F1
#
_entry.id   AF-A0A6C0LHX9-F1
#
_cell.length_a   1.000
_cell.length_b   1.000
_cell.length_c   1.000
_cell.angle_alpha   90.00
_cell.angle_beta   90.00
_cell.angle_gamma   90.00
#
_symmetry.space_group_name_H-M   'P 1'
#
loop_
_entity.id
_entity.type
_entity.pdbx_description
1 polymer ?
#
loop_
_entity_poly.entity_id
_entity_poly.type
_entity_poly.pdbx_seq_one_letter_code
_entity_poly.pdbx_strand_id
1 'polypeptide(L)'
;MDKSGYKSFQDLKPVVLINNQNKKKNNITTKTKSCSNIHIHRPVIDEDGEMPKATYYSKEQRDAIIFARNAQNLTQLQLAQKIYCGLKADYICDIENGKTPYNQTAYRKICKVLRIEPLI
;
A
#
# COMPACT_ATOMS: atom_id res chain seq x y z
N MET A 1 -43.85 36.49 3.82
CA MET A 1 -43.75 35.47 2.76
C MET A 1 -42.39 35.65 2.13
N ASP A 2 -41.38 34.95 2.67
CA ASP A 2 -39.99 35.12 2.24
C ASP A 2 -39.66 34.04 1.21
N LYS A 3 -39.51 34.47 -0.05
CA LYS A 3 -39.05 33.60 -1.13
C LYS A 3 -37.52 33.56 -1.06
N SER A 4 -36.97 32.53 -0.42
CA SER A 4 -35.54 32.22 -0.52
C SER A 4 -35.22 31.84 -1.97
N GLY A 5 -34.59 32.78 -2.69
CA GLY A 5 -34.07 32.54 -4.02
C GLY A 5 -32.90 31.55 -3.96
N TYR A 6 -33.11 30.32 -4.40
CA TYR A 6 -32.02 29.39 -4.65
C TYR A 6 -31.17 29.90 -5.81
N LYS A 7 -29.92 30.26 -5.54
CA LYS A 7 -28.94 30.58 -6.59
C LYS A 7 -28.66 29.30 -7.39
N SER A 8 -28.99 29.32 -8.68
CA SER A 8 -28.59 28.28 -9.62
C SER A 8 -27.06 28.29 -9.76
N PHE A 9 -26.42 27.18 -9.43
CA PHE A 9 -24.98 26.98 -9.62
C PHE A 9 -24.64 26.37 -10.99
N GLN A 10 -25.50 26.56 -11.99
CA GLN A 10 -25.29 26.03 -13.34
C GLN A 10 -24.59 27.01 -14.30
N ASP A 11 -24.35 28.24 -13.87
CA ASP A 11 -23.72 29.29 -14.69
C ASP A 11 -22.20 29.41 -14.49
N LEU A 12 -21.50 28.30 -14.17
CA LEU A 12 -20.04 28.31 -14.23
C LEU A 12 -19.59 28.34 -15.69
N LYS A 13 -19.30 29.55 -16.19
CA LYS A 13 -18.70 29.76 -17.51
C LYS A 13 -17.32 29.09 -17.53
N PRO A 14 -17.00 28.29 -18.56
CA PRO A 14 -15.71 27.63 -18.64
C PRO A 14 -14.59 28.66 -18.66
N VAL A 15 -13.61 28.49 -17.78
CA VAL A 15 -12.40 29.32 -17.74
C VAL A 15 -11.53 28.93 -18.94
N VAL A 16 -11.54 29.76 -19.97
CA VAL A 16 -10.64 29.61 -21.12
C VAL A 16 -9.31 30.24 -20.75
N LEU A 17 -8.30 29.40 -20.49
CA LEU A 17 -6.92 29.86 -20.29
C LEU A 17 -6.35 30.28 -21.65
N ILE A 18 -6.32 31.60 -21.91
CA ILE A 18 -5.66 32.16 -23.09
C ILE A 18 -4.16 32.14 -22.85
N ASN A 19 -3.49 31.08 -23.31
CA ASN A 19 -2.03 31.06 -23.40
C ASN A 19 -1.60 31.93 -24.58
N ASN A 20 -1.01 33.10 -24.32
CA ASN A 20 -0.30 33.86 -25.34
C ASN A 20 0.97 33.12 -25.78
N GLN A 21 0.83 32.20 -26.74
CA GLN A 21 1.94 31.52 -27.38
C GLN A 21 2.29 32.20 -28.71
N ASN A 22 3.23 33.14 -28.66
CA ASN A 22 4.13 33.32 -29.79
C ASN A 22 5.11 32.13 -29.79
N LYS A 23 4.81 31.07 -30.55
CA LYS A 23 5.82 30.16 -31.15
C LYS A 23 5.18 29.16 -32.11
N LYS A 24 5.56 29.33 -33.38
CA LYS A 24 5.62 28.41 -34.53
C LYS A 24 4.86 27.08 -34.46
N LYS A 25 3.95 26.97 -35.42
CA LYS A 25 3.24 25.77 -35.89
C LYS A 25 4.21 24.61 -36.16
N ASN A 26 3.95 23.45 -35.56
CA ASN A 26 4.25 22.13 -36.11
C ASN A 26 3.06 21.23 -35.77
N ASN A 27 2.34 20.78 -36.78
CA ASN A 27 1.22 19.84 -36.63
C ASN A 27 1.77 18.49 -36.13
N ILE A 28 1.66 18.24 -34.83
CA ILE A 28 1.70 16.89 -34.27
C ILE A 28 0.30 16.67 -33.71
N THR A 29 -0.47 15.80 -34.36
CA THR A 29 -1.71 15.25 -33.81
C THR A 29 -1.36 14.40 -32.60
N THR A 30 -1.09 15.03 -31.45
CA THR A 30 -1.10 14.34 -30.17
C THR A 30 -2.55 14.09 -29.84
N LYS A 31 -3.02 12.86 -30.12
CA LYS A 31 -4.15 12.30 -29.38
C LYS A 31 -3.78 12.43 -27.91
N THR A 32 -4.31 13.44 -27.23
CA THR A 32 -4.29 13.52 -25.77
C THR A 32 -5.13 12.36 -25.27
N LYS A 33 -4.49 11.19 -25.12
CA LYS A 33 -5.08 10.08 -24.41
C LYS A 33 -5.36 10.62 -23.01
N SER A 34 -6.64 10.73 -22.67
CA SER A 34 -7.02 10.98 -21.29
C SER A 34 -6.32 9.92 -20.44
N CYS A 35 -5.50 10.34 -19.48
CA CYS A 35 -4.86 9.41 -18.54
C CYS A 35 -5.88 8.83 -17.55
N SER A 36 -7.16 9.10 -17.71
CA SER A 36 -8.25 8.62 -16.86
C SER A 36 -8.77 7.25 -17.31
N ASN A 37 -7.89 6.26 -17.51
CA ASN A 37 -8.27 4.85 -17.55
C ASN A 37 -7.95 4.22 -16.20
N ILE A 38 -8.54 4.75 -15.11
CA ILE A 38 -8.49 4.07 -13.82
C ILE A 38 -9.46 2.90 -13.93
N HIS A 39 -8.93 1.73 -14.29
CA HIS A 39 -9.68 0.49 -14.24
C HIS A 39 -9.86 0.13 -12.76
N ILE A 40 -10.98 0.56 -12.17
CA ILE A 40 -11.31 0.25 -10.79
C ILE A 40 -11.75 -1.21 -10.76
N HIS A 41 -10.84 -2.11 -10.36
CA HIS A 41 -11.22 -3.48 -10.04
C HIS A 41 -12.20 -3.44 -8.86
N ARG A 42 -13.39 -4.03 -9.04
CA ARG A 42 -14.32 -4.26 -7.93
C ARG A 42 -13.56 -5.04 -6.85
N PRO A 43 -13.52 -4.57 -5.58
CA PRO A 43 -12.91 -5.36 -4.51
C PRO A 43 -13.60 -6.72 -4.46
N VAL A 44 -12.82 -7.78 -4.28
CA VAL A 44 -13.38 -9.09 -3.96
C VAL A 44 -14.05 -8.93 -2.61
N ILE A 45 -15.38 -8.95 -2.61
CA ILE A 45 -16.20 -8.96 -1.41
C ILE A 45 -16.42 -10.45 -1.12
N ASP A 46 -16.20 -10.87 0.13
CA ASP A 46 -16.45 -12.25 0.53
C ASP A 46 -17.95 -12.57 0.36
N GLU A 47 -18.34 -13.85 0.33
CA GLU A 47 -19.74 -14.26 0.01
C GLU A 47 -20.79 -13.63 0.93
N ASP A 48 -20.38 -13.19 2.13
CA ASP A 48 -21.22 -12.52 3.13
C ASP A 48 -21.37 -11.00 2.92
N GLY A 49 -20.77 -10.42 1.87
CA GLY A 49 -20.89 -8.99 1.60
C GLY A 49 -19.93 -8.11 2.40
N GLU A 50 -19.06 -8.70 3.23
CA GLU A 50 -18.09 -7.97 4.05
C GLU A 50 -16.73 -7.79 3.35
N MET A 51 -16.06 -6.69 3.69
CA MET A 51 -14.72 -6.39 3.17
C MET A 51 -13.69 -7.28 3.90
N PRO A 52 -12.80 -8.00 3.18
CA PRO A 52 -11.86 -8.92 3.80
C PRO A 52 -10.98 -8.20 4.82
N LYS A 53 -11.05 -8.64 6.06
CA LYS A 53 -10.28 -8.05 7.17
C LYS A 53 -8.83 -8.50 7.08
N ALA A 54 -7.90 -7.55 6.96
CA ALA A 54 -6.48 -7.86 6.98
C ALA A 54 -6.10 -8.60 8.28
N THR A 55 -5.58 -9.81 8.14
CA THR A 55 -5.00 -10.57 9.24
C THR A 55 -3.58 -10.08 9.50
N TYR A 56 -3.21 -9.90 10.76
CA TYR A 56 -1.88 -9.48 11.20
C TYR A 56 -1.19 -10.61 11.97
N TYR A 57 0.12 -10.49 12.18
CA TYR A 57 0.86 -11.43 13.02
C TYR A 57 0.32 -11.44 14.45
N SER A 58 0.16 -12.64 15.02
CA SER A 58 -0.26 -12.79 16.42
C SER A 58 0.82 -12.25 17.37
N LYS A 59 0.45 -11.96 18.62
CA LYS A 59 1.43 -11.54 19.63
C LYS A 59 2.53 -12.59 19.82
N GLU A 60 2.14 -13.86 19.93
CA GLU A 60 3.07 -14.98 20.09
C GLU A 60 4.04 -15.12 18.92
N GLN A 61 3.57 -14.98 17.68
CA GLN A 61 4.43 -15.03 16.50
C GLN A 61 5.48 -13.91 16.50
N ARG A 62 5.09 -12.69 16.90
CA ARG A 62 6.01 -11.54 16.99
C ARG A 62 7.01 -11.73 18.09
N ASP A 63 6.55 -12.11 19.28
CA ASP A 63 7.38 -12.36 20.45
C ASP A 63 8.40 -13.47 20.14
N ALA A 64 7.99 -14.56 19.49
CA ALA A 64 8.89 -15.63 19.06
C ALA A 64 10.01 -15.13 18.12
N ILE A 65 9.68 -14.26 17.15
CA ILE A 65 10.68 -13.64 16.26
C ILE A 65 11.65 -12.77 17.06
N ILE A 66 11.14 -11.92 17.96
CA ILE A 66 11.94 -11.01 18.78
C ILE A 66 12.90 -11.81 19.67
N PHE A 67 12.39 -12.80 20.39
CA PHE A 67 13.19 -13.63 21.28
C PHE A 67 14.26 -14.41 20.52
N ALA A 68 13.91 -15.06 19.41
CA ALA A 68 14.87 -15.82 18.61
C ALA A 68 15.94 -14.92 17.96
N ARG A 69 15.56 -13.73 17.48
CA ARG A 69 16.52 -12.75 16.94
C ARG A 69 17.50 -12.29 18.02
N ASN A 70 16.99 -11.95 19.21
CA ASN A 70 17.81 -11.51 20.33
C ASN A 70 18.72 -12.64 20.85
N ALA A 71 18.24 -13.88 20.90
CA ALA A 71 19.03 -15.05 21.29
C ALA A 71 20.23 -15.30 20.33
N GLN A 72 20.09 -14.94 19.06
CA GLN A 72 21.17 -15.01 18.07
C GLN A 72 22.02 -13.73 17.99
N ASN A 73 21.77 -12.72 18.86
CA ASN A 73 22.44 -11.42 18.86
C ASN A 73 22.41 -10.71 17.49
N LEU A 74 21.30 -10.85 16.75
CA LEU A 74 21.14 -10.23 15.44
C LEU A 74 20.39 -8.91 15.55
N THR A 75 20.87 -7.89 14.85
CA THR A 75 20.05 -6.71 14.57
C THR A 75 19.01 -7.02 13.49
N GLN A 76 17.95 -6.22 13.39
CA GLN A 76 16.94 -6.36 12.33
C GLN A 76 17.58 -6.25 10.94
N LEU A 77 18.58 -5.36 10.77
CA LEU A 77 19.34 -5.23 9.53
C LEU A 77 20.14 -6.49 9.19
N GLN A 78 20.83 -7.08 10.18
CA GLN A 78 21.59 -8.30 9.99
C GLN A 78 20.68 -9.50 9.69
N LEU A 79 19.52 -9.58 10.34
CA LEU A 79 18.52 -10.60 10.04
C LEU A 79 18.01 -10.45 8.61
N ALA A 80 17.66 -9.24 8.18
CA ALA A 80 17.29 -8.92 6.81
C ALA A 80 18.35 -9.37 5.79
N GLN A 81 19.63 -9.08 6.06
CA GLN A 81 20.75 -9.47 5.20
C GLN A 81 20.96 -10.99 5.15
N LYS A 82 20.74 -11.71 6.26
CA LYS A 82 20.82 -13.18 6.30
C LYS A 82 19.68 -13.85 5.54
N ILE A 83 18.53 -13.19 5.41
CA ILE A 83 17.41 -13.74 4.66
C ILE A 83 17.72 -13.63 3.16
N TYR A 84 17.99 -14.77 2.52
CA TYR A 84 18.37 -14.87 1.10
C TYR A 84 17.43 -14.15 0.13
N CYS A 85 16.16 -13.96 0.50
CA CYS A 85 15.16 -13.32 -0.35
C CYS A 85 15.06 -11.79 -0.16
N GLY A 86 15.99 -11.16 0.57
CA GLY A 86 16.12 -9.70 0.63
C GLY A 86 14.92 -9.00 1.27
N LEU A 87 14.52 -9.41 2.47
CA LEU A 87 13.58 -8.60 3.26
C LEU A 87 14.28 -7.33 3.73
N LYS A 88 13.57 -6.20 3.75
CA LYS A 88 14.09 -4.94 4.28
C LYS A 88 14.11 -4.97 5.81
N ALA A 89 15.06 -4.26 6.42
CA ALA A 89 15.11 -4.12 7.87
C ALA A 89 13.82 -3.52 8.45
N ASP A 90 13.28 -2.49 7.78
CA ASP A 90 12.03 -1.83 8.18
C ASP A 90 10.85 -2.80 8.18
N TYR A 91 10.81 -3.72 7.21
CA TYR A 91 9.77 -4.74 7.13
C TYR A 91 9.81 -5.69 8.33
N ILE A 92 11.01 -6.08 8.79
CA ILE A 92 11.18 -6.89 9.99
C ILE A 92 10.74 -6.10 11.23
N CYS A 93 11.11 -4.81 11.32
CA CYS A 93 10.69 -3.93 12.41
C CYS A 93 9.15 -3.81 12.46
N ASP A 94 8.49 -3.66 11.33
CA ASP A 94 7.03 -3.58 11.26
C ASP A 94 6.35 -4.90 11.64
N ILE A 95 6.96 -6.06 11.32
CA ILE A 95 6.50 -7.36 11.82
C ILE A 95 6.58 -7.41 13.33
N GLU A 96 7.74 -7.09 13.93
CA GLU A 96 7.95 -7.09 15.39
C GLU A 96 6.96 -6.15 16.10
N ASN A 97 6.64 -5.01 15.48
CA ASN A 97 5.65 -4.05 15.98
C ASN A 97 4.19 -4.42 15.68
N GLY A 98 3.92 -5.43 14.85
CA GLY A 98 2.57 -5.85 14.44
C GLY A 98 1.85 -4.88 13.50
N LYS A 99 2.60 -4.08 12.76
CA LYS A 99 2.06 -3.13 11.76
C LYS A 99 1.89 -3.76 10.38
N THR A 100 2.51 -4.92 10.16
CA THR A 100 2.48 -5.61 8.86
C THR A 100 1.39 -6.68 8.83
N PRO A 101 0.59 -6.75 7.74
CA PRO A 101 -0.28 -7.89 7.48
C PRO A 101 0.49 -9.21 7.45
N TYR A 102 -0.15 -10.28 7.90
CA TYR A 102 0.44 -11.61 7.93
C TYR A 102 0.81 -12.07 6.52
N ASN A 103 2.05 -12.55 6.37
CA ASN A 103 2.52 -13.14 5.13
C ASN A 103 3.22 -14.45 5.45
N GLN A 104 2.54 -15.56 5.14
CA GLN A 104 3.03 -16.92 5.40
C GLN A 104 4.43 -17.16 4.83
N THR A 105 4.69 -16.67 3.61
CA THR A 105 5.97 -16.86 2.92
C THR A 105 7.10 -16.11 3.61
N ALA A 106 6.85 -14.87 4.03
CA ALA A 106 7.82 -14.09 4.78
C ALA A 106 8.08 -14.71 6.16
N TYR A 107 7.02 -15.09 6.87
CA TYR A 107 7.11 -15.70 8.19
C TYR A 107 7.96 -16.97 8.18
N ARG A 108 7.71 -17.90 7.24
CA ARG A 108 8.48 -19.15 7.12
C ARG A 108 9.96 -18.89 6.83
N LYS A 109 10.28 -17.88 6.02
CA LYS A 109 11.68 -17.50 5.73
C LYS A 109 12.39 -16.98 6.97
N ILE A 110 11.72 -16.12 7.75
CA ILE A 110 12.26 -15.60 9.01
C ILE A 110 12.49 -16.76 9.99
N CYS A 111 11.50 -17.64 10.17
CA CYS A 111 11.60 -18.81 11.04
C CYS A 111 12.76 -19.73 10.66
N LYS A 112 12.97 -19.97 9.35
CA LYS A 112 14.08 -20.79 8.84
C LYS A 112 15.45 -20.20 9.19
N VAL A 113 15.62 -18.89 9.08
CA VAL A 113 16.89 -18.22 9.42
C VAL A 113 17.10 -18.22 10.94
N LEU A 114 16.04 -17.98 11.70
CA LEU A 114 16.07 -18.00 13.17
C LEU A 114 16.07 -19.41 13.78
N ARG A 115 15.93 -20.45 12.96
CA ARG A 115 15.88 -21.87 13.36
C ARG A 115 14.78 -22.16 14.40
N ILE A 116 13.63 -21.54 14.23
CA ILE A 116 12.43 -21.77 15.04
C ILE A 116 11.34 -22.45 14.21
N GLU A 117 10.47 -23.22 14.86
CA GLU A 117 9.31 -23.80 14.19
C GLU A 117 8.22 -22.74 14.00
N PRO A 118 7.64 -22.62 12.79
CA PRO A 118 6.55 -21.68 12.56
C PRO A 118 5.28 -22.14 13.27
N LEU A 119 4.71 -21.29 14.12
CA LEU A 119 3.39 -21.53 14.70
C LEU A 119 2.32 -21.31 13.61
N ILE A 120 1.47 -22.33 13.42
CA ILE A 120 0.40 -22.40 12.42
C ILE A 120 -0.90 -21.91 13.05
#